data_AF-X1VDK7-F1
#
_entry.id   AF-X1VDK7-F1
#
_cell.length_a   1.000
_cell.length_b   1.000
_cell.length_c   1.000
_cell.angle_alpha   90.00
_cell.angle_beta   90.00
_cell.angle_gamma   90.00
#
_symmetry.space_group_name_H-M   'P 1'
#
loop_
_entity.id
_entity.type
_entity.pdbx_description
1 polymer ?
#
loop_
_entity_poly.entity_id
_entity_poly.type
_entity_poly.pdbx_seq_one_letter_code
_entity_poly.pdbx_strand_id
1 'polypeptide(L)'
;NGHYINYRHVIDTLVRKPGAFENYRYKDDMFPTSQFRIAYDILRNQYGIKQANKHYLKILELAAKENEASVNEALRFLVNHADQIDFDTVEQMVKSEQQPPSVTDVYIGDIDLDSYDYLLESAETLLV
;
A
#
# COMPACT_ATOMS: atom_id res chain seq x y z
N ASN A 1 -15.85 -28.55 0.48
CA ASN A 1 -14.43 -28.70 0.08
C ASN A 1 -13.87 -27.35 -0.29
N GLY A 2 -13.47 -26.57 0.72
CA GLY A 2 -12.88 -25.25 0.51
C GLY A 2 -11.42 -25.44 0.12
N HIS A 3 -11.09 -25.14 -1.14
CA HIS A 3 -9.71 -25.03 -1.58
C HIS A 3 -9.27 -23.60 -1.30
N TYR A 4 -8.36 -23.40 -0.35
CA TYR A 4 -7.76 -22.10 -0.10
C TYR A 4 -6.49 -22.01 -0.94
N ILE A 5 -6.56 -21.32 -2.07
CA ILE A 5 -5.37 -21.06 -2.89
C ILE A 5 -4.75 -19.76 -2.40
N ASN A 6 -3.56 -19.85 -1.82
CA ASN A 6 -2.74 -18.66 -1.65
C ASN A 6 -2.18 -18.28 -3.03
N TYR A 7 -2.72 -17.20 -3.59
CA TYR A 7 -2.37 -16.69 -4.92
C TYR A 7 -0.86 -16.48 -5.10
N ARG A 8 -0.12 -16.22 -4.01
CA ARG A 8 1.34 -16.06 -4.01
C ARG A 8 2.08 -17.26 -4.62
N HIS A 9 1.52 -18.46 -4.56
CA HIS A 9 2.14 -19.65 -5.14
C HIS A 9 1.94 -19.80 -6.65
N VAL A 10 0.94 -19.13 -7.22
CA VAL A 10 0.57 -19.29 -8.64
C VAL A 10 0.87 -18.05 -9.48
N ILE A 11 1.12 -16.91 -8.83
CA ILE A 11 1.25 -15.62 -9.48
C ILE A 11 2.38 -15.58 -10.52
N ASP A 12 3.56 -16.14 -10.20
CA ASP A 12 4.72 -16.18 -11.11
C ASP A 12 4.40 -16.88 -12.43
N THR A 13 3.53 -17.89 -12.39
CA THR A 13 3.12 -18.62 -13.61
C THR A 13 2.10 -17.82 -14.41
N LEU A 14 1.15 -17.16 -13.73
CA LEU A 14 0.08 -16.39 -14.38
C LEU A 14 0.60 -15.11 -15.03
N VAL A 15 1.57 -14.42 -14.41
CA VAL A 15 2.21 -13.23 -15.00
C VAL A 15 2.88 -13.54 -16.34
N ARG A 16 3.50 -14.72 -16.47
CA ARG A 16 4.11 -15.18 -17.73
C ARG A 16 3.09 -15.48 -18.83
N LYS A 17 1.85 -15.85 -18.46
CA LYS A 17 0.77 -16.22 -19.38
C LYS A 17 -0.56 -15.59 -18.94
N PRO A 18 -0.71 -14.27 -19.08
CA PRO A 18 -1.85 -13.53 -18.52
C PRO A 18 -3.19 -13.91 -19.14
N GLY A 19 -3.20 -14.52 -20.34
CA GLY A 19 -4.42 -15.07 -20.95
C GLY A 19 -5.06 -16.21 -20.15
N ALA A 20 -4.29 -16.93 -19.32
CA ALA A 20 -4.82 -18.00 -18.48
C ALA A 20 -5.73 -17.49 -17.35
N PHE A 21 -5.62 -16.22 -16.99
CA PHE A 21 -6.37 -15.64 -15.87
C PHE A 21 -7.86 -15.46 -16.18
N GLU A 22 -8.25 -15.32 -17.45
CA GLU A 22 -9.65 -15.09 -17.82
C GLU A 22 -10.57 -16.24 -17.39
N ASN A 23 -10.15 -17.48 -17.65
CA ASN A 23 -10.88 -18.71 -17.33
C ASN A 23 -10.22 -19.49 -16.17
N TYR A 24 -9.51 -18.79 -15.28
CA TYR A 24 -8.84 -19.44 -14.17
C TYR A 24 -9.87 -20.00 -13.17
N ARG A 25 -9.74 -21.28 -12.82
CA ARG A 25 -10.72 -21.98 -11.98
C ARG A 25 -10.94 -21.32 -10.61
N TYR A 26 -9.89 -20.74 -10.03
CA TYR A 26 -9.89 -20.17 -8.70
C TYR A 26 -9.74 -18.64 -8.76
N LYS A 27 -10.33 -18.02 -9.78
CA LYS A 27 -10.22 -16.57 -9.99
C LYS A 27 -10.75 -15.76 -8.80
N ASP A 28 -11.80 -16.24 -8.15
CA ASP A 28 -12.36 -15.57 -6.97
C ASP A 28 -11.40 -15.59 -5.77
N ASP A 29 -10.53 -16.60 -5.66
CA ASP A 29 -9.49 -16.69 -4.62
C ASP A 29 -8.26 -15.83 -4.95
N MET A 30 -8.21 -15.20 -6.13
CA MET A 30 -7.11 -14.32 -6.53
C MET A 30 -7.31 -12.88 -6.06
N PHE A 31 -8.39 -12.57 -5.33
CA PHE A 31 -8.68 -11.26 -4.75
C PHE A 31 -8.48 -11.28 -3.22
N PRO A 32 -7.31 -10.86 -2.70
CA PRO A 32 -7.02 -10.94 -1.26
C PRO A 32 -7.96 -10.08 -0.42
N THR A 33 -8.37 -8.93 -0.96
CA THR A 33 -9.34 -8.02 -0.35
C THR A 33 -10.33 -7.50 -1.38
N SER A 34 -11.40 -6.86 -0.91
CA SER A 34 -12.37 -6.18 -1.80
C SER A 34 -11.74 -5.09 -2.66
N GLN A 35 -10.68 -4.41 -2.19
CA GLN A 35 -10.00 -3.37 -2.98
C GLN A 35 -9.36 -3.93 -4.24
N PHE A 36 -8.75 -5.12 -4.16
CA PHE A 36 -8.22 -5.81 -5.34
C PHE A 36 -9.31 -6.14 -6.35
N ARG A 37 -10.51 -6.55 -5.89
CA ARG A 37 -11.64 -6.86 -6.76
C ARG A 37 -12.17 -5.62 -7.47
N ILE A 38 -12.38 -4.54 -6.73
CA ILE A 38 -12.85 -3.26 -7.28
C ILE A 38 -11.84 -2.72 -8.29
N ALA A 39 -10.55 -2.73 -7.96
CA ALA A 39 -9.48 -2.31 -8.86
C ALA A 39 -9.47 -3.13 -10.16
N TYR A 40 -9.67 -4.45 -10.09
CA TYR A 40 -9.78 -5.29 -11.29
C TYR A 40 -10.99 -4.93 -12.16
N ASP A 41 -12.15 -4.66 -11.55
CA ASP A 41 -13.34 -4.26 -12.29
C ASP A 41 -13.14 -2.90 -12.99
N ILE A 42 -12.48 -1.95 -12.33
CA ILE A 42 -12.08 -0.66 -12.92
C ILE A 42 -11.13 -0.87 -14.10
N LEU A 43 -10.07 -1.65 -13.91
CA LEU A 43 -9.10 -1.99 -14.97
C LEU A 43 -9.79 -2.62 -16.19
N ARG A 44 -10.77 -3.50 -15.94
CA ARG A 44 -11.55 -4.16 -17.00
C ARG A 44 -12.36 -3.16 -17.81
N ASN A 45 -12.96 -2.17 -17.14
CA ASN A 45 -13.73 -1.12 -17.79
C ASN A 45 -12.83 -0.15 -18.58
N GLN A 46 -11.63 0.14 -18.08
CA GLN A 46 -10.70 1.08 -18.71
C GLN A 46 -9.99 0.51 -19.95
N TYR A 47 -9.46 -0.71 -19.85
CA TYR A 47 -8.54 -1.25 -20.87
C TYR A 47 -9.05 -2.53 -21.57
N GLY A 48 -10.22 -3.03 -21.16
CA GLY A 48 -10.75 -4.31 -21.59
C GLY A 48 -10.02 -5.50 -20.95
N ILE A 49 -10.60 -6.70 -21.11
CA ILE A 49 -10.23 -7.91 -20.35
C ILE A 49 -8.74 -8.26 -20.49
N LYS A 50 -8.19 -8.24 -21.71
CA LYS A 50 -6.82 -8.70 -21.96
C LYS A 50 -5.77 -7.82 -21.27
N GLN A 51 -5.95 -6.50 -21.29
CA GLN A 51 -5.01 -5.57 -20.65
C GLN A 51 -5.26 -5.50 -19.15
N ALA A 52 -6.51 -5.53 -18.71
CA ALA A 52 -6.86 -5.60 -17.29
C ALA A 52 -6.21 -6.79 -16.60
N ASN A 53 -6.25 -7.98 -17.23
CA ASN A 53 -5.58 -9.17 -16.70
C ASN A 53 -4.07 -8.95 -16.54
N LYS A 54 -3.41 -8.26 -17.49
CA LYS A 54 -1.98 -7.98 -17.40
C LYS A 54 -1.65 -7.02 -16.25
N HIS A 55 -2.35 -5.89 -16.19
CA HIS A 55 -2.14 -4.91 -15.11
C HIS A 55 -2.41 -5.54 -13.74
N TYR A 56 -3.53 -6.25 -13.62
CA TYR A 56 -3.94 -6.86 -12.37
C TYR A 56 -2.97 -7.94 -11.88
N LEU A 57 -2.49 -8.81 -12.78
CA LEU A 57 -1.51 -9.83 -12.39
C LEU A 57 -0.18 -9.21 -11.95
N LYS A 58 0.26 -8.10 -12.58
CA LYS A 58 1.44 -7.37 -12.11
C LYS A 58 1.23 -6.74 -10.72
N ILE A 59 0.05 -6.19 -10.46
CA ILE A 59 -0.33 -5.65 -9.14
C ILE A 59 -0.30 -6.77 -8.08
N LEU A 60 -0.84 -7.95 -8.39
CA LEU A 60 -0.77 -9.10 -7.50
C LEU A 60 0.66 -9.60 -7.29
N GLU A 61 1.49 -9.59 -8.32
CA GLU A 61 2.91 -9.94 -8.21
C GLU A 61 3.65 -8.95 -7.30
N LEU A 62 3.39 -7.65 -7.44
CA LEU A 62 3.93 -6.61 -6.55
C LEU A 62 3.50 -6.85 -5.11
N ALA A 63 2.22 -7.14 -4.86
CA ALA A 63 1.72 -7.46 -3.53
C ALA A 63 2.34 -8.74 -2.94
N ALA A 64 2.68 -9.72 -3.78
CA ALA A 64 3.33 -10.96 -3.36
C ALA A 64 4.81 -10.77 -3.01
N LYS A 65 5.52 -9.88 -3.72
CA LYS A 65 6.96 -9.64 -3.57
C LYS A 65 7.30 -8.58 -2.53
N GLU A 66 6.52 -7.51 -2.47
CA GLU A 66 6.75 -6.35 -1.60
C GLU A 66 5.91 -6.46 -0.33
N ASN A 67 4.69 -5.91 -0.35
CA ASN A 67 3.78 -5.91 0.77
C ASN A 67 2.33 -5.79 0.31
N GLU A 68 1.51 -6.82 0.60
CA GLU A 68 0.08 -6.83 0.27
C GLU A 68 -0.69 -5.69 0.95
N ALA A 69 -0.32 -5.32 2.18
CA ALA A 69 -0.99 -4.24 2.91
C ALA A 69 -0.74 -2.87 2.26
N SER A 70 0.50 -2.57 1.87
CA SER A 70 0.84 -1.33 1.16
C SER A 70 0.14 -1.25 -0.20
N VAL A 71 0.13 -2.35 -0.96
CA VAL A 71 -0.62 -2.39 -2.24
C VAL A 71 -2.12 -2.20 -1.99
N ASN A 72 -2.69 -2.80 -0.95
CA ASN A 72 -4.09 -2.63 -0.61
C ASN A 72 -4.45 -1.17 -0.28
N GLU A 73 -3.60 -0.46 0.45
CA GLU A 73 -3.80 0.95 0.78
C GLU A 73 -3.66 1.84 -0.45
N ALA A 74 -2.65 1.61 -1.30
CA ALA A 74 -2.52 2.29 -2.59
C ALA A 74 -3.74 2.09 -3.48
N LEU A 75 -4.24 0.84 -3.60
CA LEU A 75 -5.47 0.55 -4.34
C LEU A 75 -6.68 1.24 -3.72
N ARG A 76 -6.82 1.23 -2.39
CA ARG A 76 -7.91 1.94 -1.70
C ARG A 76 -7.88 3.43 -2.03
N PHE A 77 -6.71 4.05 -2.02
CA PHE A 77 -6.59 5.47 -2.34
C PHE A 77 -6.99 5.75 -3.79
N LEU A 78 -6.44 4.99 -4.75
CA LEU A 78 -6.71 5.16 -6.18
C LEU A 78 -8.18 4.90 -6.54
N VAL A 79 -8.80 3.87 -5.98
CA VAL A 79 -10.22 3.56 -6.19
C VAL A 79 -11.13 4.73 -5.76
N ASN A 80 -10.74 5.48 -4.72
CA ASN A 80 -11.54 6.59 -4.20
C ASN A 80 -11.21 7.95 -4.82
N HIS A 81 -10.02 8.15 -5.37
CA HIS A 81 -9.53 9.48 -5.75
C HIS A 81 -9.02 9.59 -7.19
N ALA A 82 -8.80 8.48 -7.90
CA ALA A 82 -8.23 8.50 -9.25
C ALA A 82 -9.26 8.15 -10.31
N ASP A 83 -9.21 8.89 -11.43
CA ASP A 83 -10.03 8.59 -12.62
C ASP A 83 -9.52 7.35 -13.37
N GLN A 84 -8.23 7.03 -13.24
CA GLN A 84 -7.56 5.93 -13.91
C GLN A 84 -6.66 5.12 -12.97
N ILE A 85 -6.62 3.81 -13.17
CA ILE A 85 -5.78 2.88 -12.39
C ILE A 85 -4.94 2.10 -13.39
N ASP A 86 -3.63 2.14 -13.25
CA ASP A 86 -2.72 1.24 -13.96
C ASP A 86 -1.66 0.67 -13.00
N PHE A 87 -0.83 -0.22 -13.53
CA PHE A 87 0.19 -0.89 -12.72
C PHE A 87 1.27 0.10 -12.27
N ASP A 88 1.70 0.97 -13.18
CA ASP A 88 2.80 1.90 -12.94
C ASP A 88 2.43 2.90 -11.83
N THR A 89 1.20 3.40 -11.82
CA THR A 89 0.68 4.31 -10.79
C THR A 89 0.63 3.62 -9.42
N VAL A 90 0.18 2.37 -9.36
CA VAL A 90 0.17 1.58 -8.12
C VAL A 90 1.59 1.34 -7.63
N GLU A 91 2.50 0.97 -8.53
CA GLU A 91 3.91 0.72 -8.19
C GLU A 91 4.59 1.97 -7.62
N GLN A 92 4.35 3.15 -8.22
CA GLN A 92 4.90 4.41 -7.73
C GLN A 92 4.37 4.76 -6.34
N MET A 93 3.05 4.64 -6.10
CA MET A 93 2.48 4.91 -4.77
C MET A 93 3.09 4.01 -3.69
N VAL A 94 3.22 2.71 -3.96
CA VAL A 94 3.79 1.76 -3.00
C VAL A 94 5.26 2.09 -2.71
N LYS A 95 6.04 2.44 -3.73
CA LYS A 95 7.44 2.87 -3.55
C LYS A 95 7.57 4.17 -2.76
N SER A 96 6.67 5.14 -2.99
CA SER A 96 6.64 6.39 -2.24
C SER A 96 6.30 6.20 -0.77
N GLU A 97 5.37 5.31 -0.42
CA GLU A 97 5.05 4.98 0.98
C GLU A 97 6.19 4.26 1.71
N GLN A 98 7.00 3.49 0.98
CA GLN A 98 8.17 2.82 1.54
C GLN A 98 9.37 3.75 1.74
N GLN A 99 9.36 4.94 1.11
CA GLN A 99 10.44 5.89 1.27
C GLN A 99 10.29 6.58 2.64
N PRO A 100 11.29 6.51 3.54
CA PRO A 100 11.23 7.23 4.80
C PRO A 100 11.01 8.72 4.50
N PRO A 101 10.18 9.43 5.30
CA PRO A 101 10.00 10.86 5.11
C PRO A 101 11.37 11.52 5.10
N SER A 102 11.59 12.44 4.17
CA SER A 102 12.83 13.21 4.08
C SER A 102 13.18 13.74 5.46
N VAL A 103 14.43 13.51 5.89
CA VAL A 103 14.93 13.93 7.20
C VAL A 103 14.50 15.37 7.44
N THR A 104 13.57 15.55 8.37
CA THR A 104 13.22 16.88 8.84
C THR A 104 14.37 17.24 9.75
N ASP A 105 15.20 18.20 9.36
CA ASP A 105 16.20 18.79 10.25
C ASP A 105 15.45 19.42 11.43
N VAL A 106 15.29 18.65 12.51
CA VAL A 106 14.71 19.12 13.75
C VAL A 106 15.72 20.07 14.37
N TYR A 107 15.49 21.37 14.20
CA TYR A 107 16.24 22.38 14.90
C TYR A 107 15.83 22.33 16.38
N ILE A 108 16.63 21.63 17.19
CA ILE A 108 16.58 21.74 18.64
C ILE A 108 17.24 23.08 18.96
N GLY A 109 16.43 24.10 19.25
CA GLY A 109 16.95 25.38 19.71
C GLY A 109 17.78 25.20 20.98
N ASP A 110 18.78 26.05 21.17
CA ASP A 110 19.63 26.02 22.37
C ASP A 110 18.75 26.00 23.63
N ILE A 111 18.83 24.90 24.37
CA ILE A 111 18.09 24.73 25.62
C ILE A 111 18.75 25.64 26.63
N ASP A 112 18.02 26.69 27.03
CA ASP A 112 18.43 27.57 28.11
C ASP A 112 18.31 26.82 29.45
N LEU A 113 19.45 26.37 29.99
CA LEU A 113 19.52 25.60 31.23
C LEU A 113 19.15 26.45 32.45
N ASP A 114 19.27 27.78 32.37
CA ASP A 114 18.89 28.69 33.45
C ASP A 114 17.36 28.71 33.68
N SER A 115 16.57 28.20 32.72
CA SER A 115 15.12 28.03 32.87
C SER A 115 14.72 27.00 33.94
N TYR A 116 15.60 26.06 34.28
CA TYR A 116 15.35 25.09 35.35
C TYR A 116 15.46 25.72 36.75
N ASP A 117 16.30 26.75 36.92
CA ASP A 117 16.51 27.39 38.22
C ASP A 117 15.24 28.09 38.71
N TYR A 118 14.45 28.67 37.80
CA TYR A 118 13.14 29.26 38.12
C TYR A 118 12.11 28.24 38.62
N LEU A 119 12.20 26.98 38.19
CA LEU A 119 11.32 25.91 38.68
C LEU A 119 11.68 25.50 40.11
N LEU A 120 12.95 25.64 40.49
CA LEU A 120 13.44 25.33 41.84
C LEU A 120 13.01 26.39 42.87
N GLU A 121 13.07 27.68 42.51
CA GLU A 121 12.60 28.79 43.39
C GLU A 121 11.10 28.73 43.70
N SER A 122 10.28 28.23 42.76
CA SER A 122 8.83 28.07 42.97
C SER A 122 8.47 26.94 43.94
N ALA A 123 9.38 26.00 44.18
CA ALA A 123 9.18 24.88 45.11
C ALA A 123 9.58 25.21 46.55
N GLU A 124 10.47 26.19 46.77
CA GLU A 124 10.90 26.60 48.11
C GLU A 124 9.92 27.57 48.80
N THR A 125 9.01 28.20 48.06
CA THR A 125 8.04 29.18 48.61
C THR A 125 6.79 28.56 49.25
N LEU A 126 6.69 27.22 49.32
CA LEU A 126 5.61 26.50 50.00
C LEU A 126 5.96 26.04 51.44
N LEU A 127 7.02 26.57 52.06
CA LEU A 127 7.43 26.19 53.43
C LEU A 127 7.67 27.35 54.42
N VAL A 128 6.93 28.46 54.32
CA VAL A 128 6.86 29.43 55.45
C VAL A 128 5.42 29.81 55.75
#